data_AF-A0A7C5A933-F1
#
_entry.id   AF-A0A7C5A933-F1
#
_cell.length_a   1.000
_cell.length_b   1.000
_cell.length_c   1.000
_cell.angle_alpha   90.00
_cell.angle_beta   90.00
_cell.angle_gamma   90.00
#
_symmetry.space_group_name_H-M   'P 1'
#
loop_
_entity.id
_entity.type
_entity.pdbx_description
1 polymer ?
#
loop_
_entity_poly.entity_id
_entity_poly.type
_entity_poly.pdbx_seq_one_letter_code
_entity_poly.pdbx_strand_id
1 'polypeptide(L)'
;MKIGIPRALIYWKRPYFWESFFENLGFEVLLSPKTNKEIVEMGVKISDPETCFSNKVYFGHLKWLEGKCDLIFVPRLKTNKEKLEYCPKFFGLPDLSKILVKTKILTEDFNERKEPFETTLFRLGEKLGKNKKEIERAKEIAILKEKEERKKLEKEVLAKLNSNLKKIVLISHPYNLYDEYVN
;
A
#
# COMPACT_ATOMS: atom_id res chain seq x y z
N MET A 1 15.72 4.86 -11.67
CA MET A 1 15.03 3.64 -11.20
C MET A 1 13.63 4.01 -10.78
N LYS A 2 12.65 3.23 -11.22
CA LYS A 2 11.22 3.43 -11.05
C LYS A 2 10.62 2.35 -10.16
N ILE A 3 9.94 2.74 -9.08
CA ILE A 3 9.27 1.85 -8.13
C ILE A 3 7.76 1.92 -8.37
N GLY A 4 7.17 0.79 -8.75
CA GLY A 4 5.73 0.62 -8.88
C GLY A 4 5.08 0.36 -7.53
N ILE A 5 3.97 1.04 -7.25
CA ILE A 5 3.17 0.83 -6.04
C ILE A 5 1.73 0.50 -6.46
N PRO A 6 1.21 -0.70 -6.14
CA PRO A 6 -0.18 -1.04 -6.40
C PRO A 6 -1.10 -0.18 -5.54
N ARG A 7 -1.96 0.62 -6.15
CA ARG A 7 -2.93 1.53 -5.50
C ARG A 7 -4.16 0.78 -4.99
N ALA A 8 -3.93 -0.33 -4.30
CA ALA A 8 -4.96 -1.18 -3.71
C ALA A 8 -4.44 -1.85 -2.42
N LEU A 9 -5.36 -2.40 -1.63
CA LEU A 9 -5.11 -3.27 -0.48
C LEU A 9 -4.10 -2.71 0.55
N ILE A 10 -2.80 -2.94 0.35
CA ILE A 10 -1.74 -2.45 1.22
C ILE A 10 -1.63 -0.92 1.17
N TYR A 11 -1.80 -0.31 -0.01
CA TYR A 11 -1.68 1.14 -0.16
C TYR A 11 -2.58 1.89 0.83
N TRP A 12 -3.84 1.48 0.93
CA TRP A 12 -4.84 2.11 1.78
C TRP A 12 -4.61 1.90 3.29
N LYS A 13 -3.65 1.06 3.70
CA LYS A 13 -3.22 0.99 5.11
C LYS A 13 -2.37 2.19 5.53
N ARG A 14 -1.61 2.77 4.59
CA ARG A 14 -0.77 3.96 4.78
C ARG A 14 -0.75 4.80 3.48
N PRO A 15 -1.88 5.42 3.10
CA PRO A 15 -1.95 6.22 1.88
C PRO A 15 -0.98 7.41 2.00
N TYR A 16 -0.41 7.86 0.88
CA TYR A 16 0.55 8.98 0.81
C TYR A 16 1.94 8.72 1.39
N PHE A 17 2.09 7.76 2.30
CA PHE A 17 3.36 7.48 2.95
C PHE A 17 4.38 6.86 1.97
N TRP A 18 3.98 5.83 1.23
CA TRP A 18 4.94 5.05 0.44
C TRP A 18 5.47 5.81 -0.78
N GLU A 19 4.59 6.53 -1.49
CA GLU A 19 5.02 7.40 -2.59
C GLU A 19 5.99 8.47 -2.08
N SER A 20 5.62 9.19 -1.01
CA SER A 20 6.48 10.23 -0.44
C SER A 20 7.81 9.67 0.05
N PHE A 21 7.81 8.48 0.67
CA PHE A 21 9.04 7.85 1.14
C PHE A 21 10.00 7.53 -0.01
N PHE A 22 9.53 6.86 -1.07
CA PHE A 22 10.40 6.50 -2.18
C PHE A 22 10.82 7.70 -3.03
N GLU A 23 9.94 8.69 -3.24
CA GLU A 23 10.27 9.95 -3.91
C GLU A 23 11.37 10.71 -3.16
N ASN A 24 11.28 10.82 -1.83
CA ASN A 24 12.28 11.50 -1.02
C ASN A 24 13.59 10.71 -0.86
N LEU A 25 13.58 9.40 -1.18
CA LEU A 25 14.81 8.63 -1.39
C LEU A 25 15.42 8.85 -2.79
N GLY A 26 14.76 9.60 -3.67
CA GLY A 26 15.23 9.90 -5.03
C GLY A 26 14.82 8.88 -6.08
N PHE A 27 13.76 8.10 -5.85
CA PHE A 27 13.19 7.18 -6.85
C PHE A 27 11.99 7.80 -7.55
N GLU A 28 11.79 7.45 -8.83
CA GLU A 28 10.53 7.75 -9.51
C GLU A 28 9.47 6.76 -9.03
N VAL A 29 8.30 7.26 -8.64
CA VAL A 29 7.19 6.41 -8.19
C VAL A 29 6.13 6.31 -9.27
N LEU A 30 5.74 5.09 -9.60
CA LEU A 30 4.60 4.80 -10.46
C LEU A 30 3.48 4.17 -9.64
N LEU A 31 2.47 4.95 -9.30
CA LEU A 31 1.22 4.40 -8.78
C LEU A 31 0.43 3.79 -9.94
N SER A 32 -0.10 2.58 -9.74
CA SER A 32 -1.11 2.05 -10.66
C SER A 32 -2.35 2.96 -10.68
N PRO A 33 -3.16 2.97 -11.76
CA PRO A 33 -4.34 3.82 -11.86
C PRO A 33 -5.35 3.53 -10.75
N LYS A 34 -6.34 4.41 -10.59
CA LYS A 34 -7.53 4.09 -9.79
C LYS A 34 -8.13 2.78 -10.27
N THR A 35 -8.65 1.99 -9.33
CA THR A 35 -9.33 0.73 -9.65
C THR A 35 -10.44 0.99 -10.66
N ASN A 36 -10.47 0.16 -11.69
CA ASN A 36 -11.46 0.20 -12.74
C ASN A 36 -11.77 -1.23 -13.20
N LYS A 37 -12.79 -1.37 -14.06
CA LYS A 37 -13.24 -2.68 -14.54
C LYS A 37 -12.10 -3.51 -15.16
N GLU A 38 -11.22 -2.89 -15.94
CA GLU A 38 -10.09 -3.57 -16.59
C GLU A 38 -9.10 -4.14 -15.56
N ILE A 39 -8.76 -3.35 -14.53
CA ILE A 39 -7.92 -3.80 -13.41
C ILE A 39 -8.55 -5.01 -12.72
N VAL A 40 -9.85 -4.93 -12.40
CA VAL A 40 -10.57 -6.03 -11.75
C VAL A 40 -10.57 -7.28 -12.62
N GLU A 41 -10.86 -7.16 -13.90
CA GLU A 41 -10.87 -8.29 -14.84
C GLU A 41 -9.49 -8.94 -14.99
N MET A 42 -8.42 -8.14 -15.09
CA MET A 42 -7.05 -8.67 -15.10
C MET A 42 -6.76 -9.47 -13.84
N GLY A 43 -7.17 -8.95 -12.68
CA GLY A 43 -7.02 -9.59 -11.39
C GLY A 43 -7.77 -10.91 -11.29
N VAL A 44 -9.07 -10.91 -11.63
CA VAL A 44 -9.93 -12.09 -11.62
C VAL A 44 -9.36 -13.20 -12.51
N LYS A 45 -8.87 -12.87 -13.72
CA LYS A 45 -8.31 -13.85 -14.67
C LYS A 45 -7.08 -14.60 -14.15
N ILE A 46 -6.29 -13.97 -13.28
CA ILE A 46 -5.04 -14.56 -12.75
C ILE A 46 -5.17 -15.06 -11.30
N SER A 47 -6.35 -14.94 -10.72
CA SER A 47 -6.63 -15.38 -9.36
C SER A 47 -7.30 -16.75 -9.33
N ASP A 48 -7.11 -17.49 -8.24
CA ASP A 48 -7.99 -18.63 -7.96
C ASP A 48 -9.43 -18.15 -7.63
N PRO A 49 -10.45 -19.02 -7.79
CA PRO A 49 -11.84 -18.66 -7.48
C PRO A 49 -12.08 -18.25 -6.02
N GLU A 50 -11.38 -18.86 -5.07
CA GLU A 50 -11.50 -18.67 -3.62
C GLU A 50 -10.81 -17.41 -3.09
N THR A 51 -10.06 -16.71 -3.94
CA THR A 51 -9.37 -15.48 -3.59
C THR A 51 -10.40 -14.38 -3.32
N CYS A 52 -10.23 -13.67 -2.21
CA CYS A 52 -11.18 -12.63 -1.83
C CYS A 52 -11.04 -11.44 -2.78
N PHE A 53 -12.14 -10.73 -3.00
CA PHE A 53 -12.22 -9.69 -4.02
C PHE A 53 -11.09 -8.66 -3.91
N SER A 54 -10.78 -8.14 -2.70
CA SER A 54 -9.71 -7.16 -2.51
C SER A 54 -8.32 -7.65 -2.93
N ASN A 55 -8.05 -8.96 -2.83
CA ASN A 55 -6.80 -9.55 -3.35
C ASN A 55 -6.86 -9.69 -4.88
N LYS A 56 -8.01 -10.07 -5.46
CA LYS A 56 -8.18 -10.10 -6.92
C LYS A 56 -7.91 -8.72 -7.52
N VAL A 57 -8.48 -7.67 -6.93
CA VAL A 57 -8.19 -6.27 -7.32
C VAL A 57 -6.70 -5.97 -7.23
N TYR A 58 -6.06 -6.30 -6.10
CA TYR A 58 -4.62 -6.10 -5.92
C TYR A 58 -3.78 -6.80 -7.00
N PHE A 59 -4.12 -8.03 -7.37
CA PHE A 59 -3.44 -8.77 -8.44
C PHE A 59 -3.62 -8.11 -9.80
N GLY A 60 -4.78 -7.51 -10.06
CA GLY A 60 -4.99 -6.65 -11.23
C GLY A 60 -4.03 -5.47 -11.28
N HIS A 61 -3.80 -4.79 -10.16
CA HIS A 61 -2.82 -3.70 -10.08
C HIS A 61 -1.38 -4.18 -10.26
N LEU A 62 -1.02 -5.34 -9.69
CA LEU A 62 0.29 -5.96 -9.94
C LEU A 62 0.48 -6.21 -11.44
N LYS A 63 -0.51 -6.82 -12.08
CA LYS A 63 -0.47 -7.13 -13.51
C LYS A 63 -0.38 -5.86 -14.36
N TRP A 64 -1.08 -4.80 -13.97
CA TRP A 64 -0.96 -3.51 -14.64
C TRP A 64 0.45 -2.92 -14.50
N LEU A 65 1.13 -3.08 -13.36
CA LEU A 65 2.49 -2.56 -13.16
C LEU A 65 3.57 -3.39 -13.87
N GLU A 66 3.26 -4.63 -14.26
CA GLU A 66 4.21 -5.52 -14.94
C GLU A 66 4.80 -4.86 -16.20
N GLY A 67 6.12 -4.83 -16.28
CA GLY A 67 6.87 -4.21 -17.38
C GLY A 67 6.86 -2.68 -17.41
N LYS A 68 6.19 -2.00 -16.46
CA LYS A 68 6.10 -0.52 -16.41
C LYS A 68 7.04 0.14 -15.39
N CYS A 69 7.72 -0.66 -14.57
CA CYS A 69 8.67 -0.20 -13.55
C CYS A 69 9.78 -1.24 -13.32
N ASP A 70 10.87 -0.81 -12.66
CA ASP A 70 12.03 -1.67 -12.39
C ASP A 70 11.76 -2.64 -11.24
N LEU A 71 11.05 -2.15 -10.21
CA LEU A 71 10.65 -2.88 -9.02
C LEU A 71 9.18 -2.62 -8.72
N ILE A 72 8.45 -3.61 -8.20
CA ILE A 72 7.12 -3.40 -7.61
C ILE A 72 7.24 -3.57 -6.10
N PHE A 73 6.82 -2.58 -5.34
CA PHE A 73 6.84 -2.63 -3.88
C PHE A 73 5.64 -3.42 -3.34
N VAL A 74 5.92 -4.54 -2.68
CA VAL A 74 4.93 -5.41 -2.03
C VAL A 74 5.47 -5.80 -0.65
N PRO A 75 5.13 -5.07 0.43
CA PRO A 75 5.61 -5.41 1.76
C PRO A 75 4.87 -6.62 2.33
N ARG A 76 5.58 -7.45 3.11
CA ARG A 76 4.95 -8.51 3.89
C ARG A 76 4.47 -7.94 5.22
N LEU A 77 3.17 -7.78 5.40
CA LEU A 77 2.61 -7.29 6.66
C LEU A 77 2.28 -8.47 7.57
N LYS A 78 3.02 -8.65 8.67
CA LYS A 78 2.80 -9.72 9.66
C LYS A 78 1.98 -9.24 10.85
N THR A 79 2.41 -8.16 11.49
CA THR A 79 1.69 -7.55 12.62
C THR A 79 1.66 -6.04 12.52
N ASN A 80 0.61 -5.42 13.08
CA ASN A 80 0.48 -3.97 13.17
C ASN A 80 1.15 -3.39 14.42
N LYS A 81 1.07 -2.06 14.59
CA LYS A 81 1.56 -1.32 15.77
C LYS A 81 1.04 -1.84 17.11
N GLU A 82 -0.17 -2.39 17.12
CA GLU A 82 -0.80 -2.98 18.30
C GLU A 82 -0.37 -4.44 18.52
N LYS A 83 0.58 -4.94 17.72
CA LYS A 83 1.11 -6.31 17.72
C LYS A 83 0.06 -7.38 17.37
N LEU A 84 -1.06 -6.96 16.77
CA LEU A 84 -2.09 -7.83 16.22
C LEU A 84 -1.68 -8.32 14.83
N GLU A 85 -2.02 -9.57 14.53
CA GLU A 85 -1.68 -10.21 13.25
C GLU A 85 -2.58 -9.71 12.12
N TYR A 86 -1.97 -9.49 10.95
CA TYR A 86 -2.73 -9.31 9.72
C TYR A 86 -3.29 -10.65 9.23
N CYS A 87 -4.30 -10.61 8.35
CA CYS A 87 -4.78 -11.80 7.66
C CYS A 87 -3.60 -12.52 6.96
N PRO A 88 -3.53 -13.87 6.99
CA PRO A 88 -2.46 -14.64 6.34
C PRO A 88 -2.25 -14.33 4.86
N LYS A 89 -3.26 -13.79 4.16
CA LYS A 89 -3.11 -13.33 2.77
C LYS A 89 -2.04 -12.24 2.65
N PHE A 90 -1.96 -11.30 3.59
CA PHE A 90 -0.90 -10.28 3.62
C PHE A 90 0.50 -10.89 3.81
N PHE A 91 0.58 -12.08 4.40
CA PHE A 91 1.84 -12.76 4.59
C PHE A 91 2.28 -13.35 3.26
N GLY A 92 1.38 -14.01 2.52
CA GLY A 92 1.69 -14.60 1.22
C GLY A 92 1.86 -13.62 0.06
N LEU A 93 1.38 -12.38 0.20
CA LEU A 93 1.33 -11.40 -0.91
C LEU A 93 2.65 -11.23 -1.68
N PRO A 94 3.82 -11.02 -1.05
CA PRO A 94 5.06 -10.84 -1.81
C PRO A 94 5.48 -12.09 -2.59
N ASP A 95 5.22 -13.28 -2.06
CA ASP A 95 5.58 -14.54 -2.72
C ASP A 95 4.65 -14.83 -3.88
N LEU A 96 3.34 -14.63 -3.69
CA LEU A 96 2.35 -14.71 -4.77
C LEU A 96 2.66 -13.69 -5.86
N SER A 97 3.06 -12.47 -5.49
CA SER A 97 3.40 -11.43 -6.46
C SER A 97 4.57 -11.85 -7.36
N LYS A 98 5.59 -12.53 -6.83
CA LYS A 98 6.72 -13.05 -7.63
C LYS A 98 6.30 -14.14 -8.64
N ILE A 99 5.20 -14.84 -8.38
CA ILE A 99 4.64 -15.85 -9.28
C ILE A 99 3.76 -15.18 -10.35
N LEU A 100 2.97 -14.18 -9.96
CA LEU A 100 1.98 -13.54 -10.82
C LEU A 100 2.58 -12.58 -11.86
N VAL A 101 3.74 -11.97 -11.57
CA VAL A 101 4.40 -11.01 -12.46
C VAL A 101 5.89 -11.26 -12.61
N LYS A 102 6.44 -10.90 -13.77
CA LYS A 102 7.87 -11.00 -14.09
C LYS A 102 8.71 -9.86 -13.52
N THR A 103 8.09 -8.69 -13.27
CA THR A 103 8.80 -7.55 -12.65
C THR A 103 9.24 -7.91 -11.25
N LYS A 104 10.48 -7.56 -10.90
CA LYS A 104 11.08 -7.89 -9.60
C LYS A 104 10.28 -7.26 -8.46
N ILE A 105 10.04 -8.05 -7.42
CA ILE A 105 9.31 -7.60 -6.22
C ILE A 105 10.29 -7.10 -5.16
N LEU A 106 10.13 -5.83 -4.78
CA LEU A 106 10.77 -5.21 -3.62
C LEU A 106 9.92 -5.50 -2.39
N THR A 107 10.49 -6.21 -1.41
CA THR A 107 9.76 -6.64 -0.20
C THR A 107 10.65 -6.61 1.03
N GLU A 108 10.01 -6.36 2.17
CA GLU A 108 10.53 -6.51 3.53
C GLU A 108 9.42 -7.05 4.44
N ASP A 109 9.84 -7.65 5.56
CA ASP A 109 8.94 -8.25 6.55
C ASP A 109 8.62 -7.26 7.68
N PHE A 110 7.44 -6.64 7.61
CA PHE A 110 6.94 -5.74 8.65
C PHE A 110 6.25 -6.54 9.76
N ASN A 111 7.00 -6.77 10.84
CA ASN A 111 6.56 -7.52 12.01
C ASN A 111 6.83 -6.74 13.30
N GLU A 112 5.93 -5.81 13.62
CA GLU A 112 6.00 -4.96 14.80
C GLU A 112 5.95 -5.70 16.16
N ARG A 113 5.61 -7.00 16.17
CA ARG A 113 5.80 -7.85 17.35
C ARG A 113 7.28 -8.19 17.59
N LYS A 114 8.06 -8.35 16.52
CA LYS A 114 9.49 -8.71 16.59
C LYS A 114 10.41 -7.50 16.60
N GLU A 115 10.10 -6.49 15.79
CA GLU A 115 10.95 -5.31 15.65
C GLU A 115 10.15 -4.08 15.22
N PRO A 116 10.59 -2.86 15.57
CA PRO A 116 9.91 -1.64 15.15
C PRO A 116 9.81 -1.50 13.63
N PHE A 117 8.74 -0.83 13.18
CA PHE A 117 8.53 -0.46 11.78
C PHE A 117 9.76 0.24 11.18
N GLU A 118 10.39 1.11 11.96
CA GLU A 118 11.57 1.91 11.58
C GLU A 118 12.76 1.02 11.23
N THR A 119 13.03 -0.03 12.00
CA THR A 119 14.14 -0.96 11.74
C THR A 119 13.97 -1.64 10.39
N THR A 120 12.74 -2.07 10.09
CA THR A 120 12.41 -2.69 8.80
C THR A 120 12.52 -1.67 7.66
N LEU A 121 12.09 -0.42 7.89
CA LEU A 121 12.19 0.66 6.91
C LEU A 121 13.66 1.01 6.60
N PHE A 122 14.55 0.96 7.59
CA PHE A 122 15.99 1.10 7.39
C PHE A 122 16.54 0.00 6.49
N ARG A 123 16.23 -1.27 6.77
CA ARG A 123 16.65 -2.38 5.90
C ARG A 123 16.14 -2.23 4.47
N LEU A 124 14.89 -1.78 4.31
CA LEU A 124 14.31 -1.51 2.99
C LEU A 124 15.12 -0.45 2.23
N GLY A 125 15.47 0.66 2.89
CA GLY A 125 16.28 1.72 2.31
C GLY A 125 17.71 1.29 1.99
N GLU A 126 18.35 0.51 2.88
CA GLU A 126 19.69 -0.04 2.67
C GLU A 126 19.72 -0.99 1.46
N LYS A 127 18.69 -1.82 1.27
CA LYS A 127 18.52 -2.65 0.07
C LYS A 127 18.42 -1.83 -1.22
N LEU A 128 18.01 -0.57 -1.11
CA LEU A 128 17.93 0.38 -2.21
C LEU A 128 19.21 1.25 -2.33
N GLY A 129 20.26 0.93 -1.57
CA GLY A 129 21.55 1.62 -1.62
C GLY A 129 21.55 2.98 -0.93
N LYS A 130 20.61 3.23 -0.01
CA LYS A 130 20.48 4.52 0.69
C LYS A 130 21.13 4.46 2.06
N ASN A 131 21.72 5.57 2.48
CA ASN A 131 22.34 5.67 3.79
C ASN A 131 21.32 6.06 4.87
N LYS A 132 21.70 5.88 6.14
CA LYS A 132 20.85 6.15 7.30
C LYS A 132 20.25 7.57 7.31
N LYS A 133 21.02 8.60 6.94
CA LYS A 133 20.53 9.99 6.95
C LYS A 133 19.48 10.24 5.87
N GLU A 134 19.69 9.68 4.68
CA GLU A 134 18.70 9.75 3.59
C GLU A 134 17.39 9.07 3.99
N ILE A 135 17.48 7.87 4.59
CA ILE A 135 16.31 7.10 5.01
C ILE A 135 15.54 7.81 6.11
N GLU A 136 16.24 8.34 7.13
CA GLU A 136 15.59 9.06 8.22
C GLU A 136 14.86 10.30 7.72
N ARG A 137 15.52 11.10 6.86
CA ARG A 137 14.92 12.29 6.25
C ARG A 137 13.68 11.93 5.41
N ALA A 138 13.77 10.92 4.56
CA ALA A 138 12.65 10.49 3.72
C ALA A 138 11.47 9.99 4.55
N LYS A 139 11.74 9.26 5.64
CA LYS A 139 10.72 8.80 6.59
C LYS A 139 10.01 9.97 7.26
N GLU A 140 10.74 10.96 7.78
CA GLU A 140 10.15 12.13 8.44
C GLU A 140 9.21 12.89 7.50
N ILE A 141 9.66 13.16 6.28
CA ILE A 141 8.85 13.84 5.26
C ILE A 141 7.60 13.02 4.92
N ALA A 142 7.73 11.70 4.77
CA ALA A 142 6.60 10.82 4.48
C ALA A 142 5.58 10.76 5.62
N ILE A 143 6.02 10.74 6.88
CA ILE A 143 5.14 10.79 8.07
C ILE A 143 4.39 12.13 8.12
N LEU A 144 5.09 13.24 7.86
CA LEU A 144 4.48 14.57 7.84
C LEU A 144 3.40 14.66 6.75
N LYS A 145 3.71 14.17 5.54
CA LYS A 145 2.76 14.13 4.42
C LYS A 145 1.51 13.31 4.74
N GLU A 146 1.67 12.08 5.25
CA GLU A 146 0.55 11.23 5.66
C GLU A 146 -0.31 11.90 6.74
N LYS A 147 0.32 12.56 7.73
CA LYS A 147 -0.39 13.28 8.80
C LYS A 147 -1.17 14.48 8.28
N GLU A 148 -0.62 15.22 7.32
CA GLU A 148 -1.29 16.36 6.70
C GLU A 148 -2.53 15.92 5.93
N GLU A 149 -2.41 14.89 5.08
CA GLU A 149 -3.53 14.37 4.29
C GLU A 149 -4.63 13.75 5.17
N ARG A 150 -4.24 13.04 6.24
CA ARG A 150 -5.21 12.53 7.22
C ARG A 150 -5.98 13.66 7.90
N LYS A 151 -5.31 14.75 8.29
CA LYS A 151 -5.98 15.93 8.87
C LYS A 151 -6.95 16.59 7.90
N LYS A 152 -6.66 16.62 6.59
CA LYS A 152 -7.58 17.13 5.57
C LYS A 152 -8.84 16.26 5.51
N LEU A 153 -8.68 14.94 5.44
CA LEU A 153 -9.79 14.00 5.44
C LEU A 153 -10.65 14.09 6.72
N GLU A 154 -10.01 14.21 7.89
CA GLU A 154 -10.71 14.39 9.17
C GLU A 154 -11.59 15.65 9.16
N LYS A 155 -11.09 16.77 8.62
CA LYS A 155 -11.88 18.01 8.47
C LYS A 155 -13.08 17.83 7.55
N GLU A 156 -12.91 17.14 6.43
CA GLU A 156 -14.01 16.86 5.49
C GLU A 156 -15.09 15.97 6.13
N VAL A 157 -14.68 14.95 6.89
CA VAL A 157 -15.60 14.07 7.62
C VAL A 157 -16.35 14.85 8.69
N LEU A 158 -15.67 15.69 9.49
CA LEU A 158 -16.31 16.53 10.51
C LEU A 158 -17.32 17.51 9.90
N ALA A 159 -17.01 18.12 8.75
CA ALA A 159 -17.94 18.97 8.04
C ALA A 159 -19.21 18.23 7.62
N LYS A 160 -19.09 16.98 7.13
CA LYS A 160 -20.23 16.12 6.80
C LYS A 160 -21.06 15.75 8.05
N LEU A 161 -20.40 15.47 9.17
CA LEU A 161 -21.05 15.12 10.44
C LEU A 161 -21.84 16.30 11.04
N ASN A 162 -21.35 17.53 10.89
CA ASN A 162 -22.02 18.74 11.38
C ASN A 162 -23.22 19.19 10.53
N SER A 163 -23.44 18.58 9.37
CA SER A 163 -24.61 18.89 8.53
C SER A 163 -25.92 18.42 9.19
N ASN A 164 -27.07 19.01 8.85
CA ASN A 164 -28.37 18.56 9.37
C ASN A 164 -28.95 17.33 8.64
N LEU A 165 -28.23 16.78 7.66
CA LEU A 165 -28.67 15.62 6.89
C LEU A 165 -28.66 14.35 7.75
N LYS A 166 -29.39 13.31 7.34
CA LYS A 166 -29.24 11.97 7.94
C LYS A 166 -27.84 11.45 7.64
N LYS A 167 -27.19 10.85 8.64
CA LYS A 167 -25.83 10.32 8.52
C LYS A 167 -25.87 8.80 8.43
N ILE A 168 -25.13 8.25 7.48
CA ILE A 168 -24.88 6.82 7.36
C ILE A 168 -23.38 6.63 7.56
N VAL A 169 -23.01 5.78 8.52
CA VAL A 169 -21.62 5.45 8.81
C VAL A 169 -21.32 4.07 8.23
N LEU A 170 -20.32 4.00 7.36
CA LEU A 170 -19.81 2.74 6.83
C LEU A 170 -18.52 2.37 7.58
N ILE A 171 -18.49 1.18 8.16
CA ILE A 171 -17.32 0.64 8.87
C ILE A 171 -16.82 -0.56 8.08
N SER A 172 -15.58 -0.47 7.58
CA SER A 172 -14.90 -1.55 6.88
C SER A 172 -13.40 -1.32 6.94
N HIS A 173 -12.62 -2.24 6.37
CA HIS A 173 -11.20 -2.01 6.24
C HIS A 173 -10.90 -0.83 5.29
N PRO A 174 -9.82 -0.05 5.53
CA PRO A 174 -9.47 1.11 4.71
C PRO A 174 -9.41 0.82 3.20
N TYR A 175 -8.96 -0.38 2.83
CA TYR A 175 -8.83 -0.80 1.43
C TYR A 175 -10.14 -1.17 0.73
N ASN A 176 -11.23 -1.30 1.46
CA ASN A 176 -12.57 -1.41 0.90
C ASN A 176 -13.30 -0.06 0.95
N LEU A 177 -12.97 0.82 1.91
CA LEU A 177 -13.63 2.11 2.07
C LEU A 177 -13.12 3.18 1.11
N TYR A 178 -11.81 3.24 0.94
CA TYR A 178 -11.14 4.33 0.21
C TYR A 178 -10.86 4.00 -1.26
N ASP A 179 -11.13 2.76 -1.66
CA ASP A 179 -11.10 2.36 -3.06
C ASP A 179 -12.50 2.54 -3.67
N GLU A 180 -12.66 3.57 -4.50
CA GLU A 180 -13.94 4.00 -5.09
C GLU A 180 -14.65 2.93 -5.92
N TYR A 181 -13.95 1.93 -6.45
CA TYR A 181 -14.58 0.85 -7.22
C TYR A 181 -15.00 -0.33 -6.34
N VAL A 182 -14.37 -0.47 -5.17
CA VAL A 182 -14.62 -1.58 -4.24
C VAL A 182 -15.77 -1.25 -3.28
N ASN A 183 -15.99 0.04 -3.01
CA ASN A 183 -17.06 0.57 -2.14
C ASN A 183 -18.35 0.85 -2.93
#